data_AF-A0A838NHB7-F1
#
_entry.id   AF-A0A838NHB7-F1
#
_cell.length_a   1.000
_cell.length_b   1.000
_cell.length_c   1.000
_cell.angle_alpha   90.00
_cell.angle_beta   90.00
_cell.angle_gamma   90.00
#
_symmetry.space_group_name_H-M   'P 1'
#
loop_
_entity.id
_entity.type
_entity.pdbx_description
1 polymer ?
#
loop_
_entity_poly.entity_id
_entity_poly.type
_entity_poly.pdbx_seq_one_letter_code
_entity_poly.pdbx_strand_id
1 'polypeptide(L)'
;PMQIKVDFLCRDSILAAPLVLDLALFFDLAQRAGLSGIQEWLSFYFKSPQVAPGLYPEHDLFIQQTKLKNTLRYLMGEEQITHLGIEYYQDD
;
A
#
# COMPACT_ATOMS: atom_id res chain seq x y z
N PRO A 1 22.35 1.35 -26.89
CA PRO A 1 20.92 1.70 -26.69
C PRO A 1 20.26 0.59 -25.88
N MET A 2 19.61 0.91 -24.75
CA MET A 2 18.97 -0.08 -23.88
C MET A 2 17.47 -0.12 -24.18
N GLN A 3 16.91 -1.32 -24.39
CA GLN A 3 15.49 -1.53 -24.62
C GLN A 3 15.01 -2.73 -23.80
N ILE A 4 13.87 -2.56 -23.15
CA ILE A 4 13.14 -3.63 -22.47
C ILE A 4 11.77 -3.73 -23.14
N LYS A 5 11.38 -4.93 -23.57
CA LYS A 5 10.04 -5.22 -24.10
C LYS A 5 9.39 -6.22 -23.17
N VAL A 6 8.17 -5.90 -22.73
CA VAL A 6 7.40 -6.74 -21.81
C VAL A 6 6.08 -7.06 -22.49
N ASP A 7 5.74 -8.34 -22.55
CA ASP A 7 4.42 -8.82 -22.94
C ASP A 7 3.76 -9.44 -21.70
N PHE A 8 2.57 -8.96 -21.35
CA PHE A 8 1.90 -9.31 -20.10
C PHE A 8 0.51 -9.86 -20.40
N LEU A 9 0.43 -11.19 -20.50
CA LEU A 9 -0.82 -11.90 -20.77
C LEU A 9 -1.64 -12.03 -19.49
N CYS A 10 -2.74 -11.29 -19.44
CA CYS A 10 -3.56 -11.18 -18.24
C CYS A 10 -5.01 -11.57 -18.48
N ARG A 11 -5.65 -12.04 -17.40
CA ARG A 11 -7.11 -12.11 -17.31
C ARG A 11 -7.54 -11.08 -16.29
N ASP A 12 -8.11 -9.97 -16.77
CA ASP A 12 -8.42 -8.79 -15.95
C ASP A 12 -9.24 -9.15 -14.71
N SER A 13 -10.27 -9.98 -14.87
CA SER A 13 -11.11 -10.41 -13.73
C SER A 13 -10.35 -11.26 -12.70
N ILE A 14 -9.40 -12.08 -13.14
CA ILE A 14 -8.59 -12.90 -12.22
C ILE A 14 -7.62 -12.03 -11.44
N LEU A 15 -7.06 -10.99 -12.08
CA LEU A 15 -6.19 -10.04 -11.39
C LEU A 15 -6.98 -9.09 -10.47
N ALA A 16 -8.19 -8.68 -10.87
CA ALA A 16 -9.01 -7.74 -10.10
C ALA A 16 -9.67 -8.38 -8.87
N ALA A 17 -10.12 -9.63 -8.96
CA ALA A 17 -10.82 -10.31 -7.86
C ALA A 17 -10.07 -10.28 -6.51
N PRO A 18 -8.77 -10.64 -6.41
CA PRO A 18 -8.05 -10.57 -5.14
C PRO A 18 -7.86 -9.12 -4.66
N LEU A 19 -7.65 -8.15 -5.56
CA LEU A 19 -7.53 -6.74 -5.18
C LEU A 19 -8.82 -6.22 -4.52
N VAL A 20 -9.97 -6.60 -5.07
CA VAL A 20 -11.28 -6.21 -4.50
C VAL A 20 -11.54 -6.90 -3.16
N LEU A 21 -11.14 -8.17 -3.02
CA LEU A 21 -11.23 -8.88 -1.75
C LEU A 21 -10.39 -8.21 -0.66
N ASP A 22 -9.13 -7.88 -0.97
CA ASP A 22 -8.25 -7.16 -0.05
C ASP A 22 -8.85 -5.82 0.37
N LEU A 23 -9.36 -5.04 -0.60
CA LEU A 23 -10.02 -3.76 -0.32
C LEU A 23 -11.23 -3.92 0.60
N ALA A 24 -12.06 -4.94 0.39
CA ALA A 24 -13.23 -5.19 1.25
C ALA A 24 -12.80 -5.50 2.70
N LEU A 25 -11.76 -6.30 2.88
CA LEU A 25 -11.20 -6.62 4.20
C LEU A 25 -10.60 -5.38 4.86
N PHE A 26 -9.85 -4.56 4.11
CA PHE A 26 -9.23 -3.36 4.66
C PHE A 26 -10.23 -2.25 4.97
N PHE A 27 -11.34 -2.13 4.22
CA PHE A 27 -12.40 -1.19 4.56
C PHE A 27 -13.08 -1.56 5.88
N ASP A 28 -13.36 -2.86 6.10
CA ASP A 28 -13.90 -3.33 7.39
C ASP A 28 -12.90 -3.11 8.53
N LEU A 29 -11.61 -3.38 8.31
CA LEU A 29 -10.56 -3.07 9.29
C LEU A 29 -10.50 -1.56 9.61
N ALA A 30 -10.49 -0.70 8.59
CA ALA A 30 -10.44 0.74 8.76
C ALA A 30 -11.62 1.24 9.59
N GLN A 31 -12.82 0.74 9.29
CA GLN A 31 -14.03 1.06 10.03
C GLN A 31 -13.93 0.64 11.51
N ARG A 32 -13.45 -0.58 11.79
CA ARG A 32 -13.26 -1.09 13.16
C ARG A 32 -12.18 -0.33 13.93
N ALA A 33 -11.15 0.14 13.23
CA ALA A 33 -10.08 0.95 13.78
C ALA A 33 -10.48 2.44 13.96
N GLY A 34 -11.71 2.83 13.59
CA GLY A 34 -12.17 4.22 13.69
C GLY A 34 -11.53 5.17 12.68
N LEU A 35 -10.89 4.65 11.63
CA LEU A 35 -10.33 5.45 10.55
C LEU A 35 -11.44 5.98 9.66
N SER A 36 -11.39 7.27 9.32
CA SER A 36 -12.38 7.94 8.47
C SER A 36 -11.71 8.93 7.53
N GLY A 37 -12.46 9.38 6.52
CA GLY A 37 -11.94 10.27 5.48
C GLY A 37 -11.03 9.53 4.48
N ILE A 38 -10.12 10.29 3.85
CA ILE A 38 -9.24 9.78 2.78
C ILE A 38 -8.25 8.77 3.37
N GLN A 39 -8.36 7.51 2.95
CA GLN A 39 -7.48 6.42 3.36
C GLN A 39 -6.27 6.31 2.42
N GLU A 40 -5.29 7.19 2.55
CA GLU A 40 -4.12 7.24 1.65
C GLU A 40 -3.28 5.95 1.65
N TRP A 41 -3.32 5.17 2.73
CA TRP A 41 -2.61 3.89 2.85
C TRP A 41 -3.19 2.78 1.95
N LEU A 42 -4.41 2.95 1.45
CA LEU A 42 -5.03 2.05 0.46
C LEU A 42 -4.65 2.39 -0.99
N SER A 43 -3.86 3.44 -1.21
CA SER A 43 -3.39 3.87 -2.53
C SER A 43 -2.75 2.77 -3.37
N PHE A 44 -2.14 1.77 -2.73
CA PHE A 44 -1.57 0.58 -3.36
C PHE A 44 -2.53 -0.16 -4.31
N TYR A 45 -3.84 -0.12 -4.02
CA TYR A 45 -4.86 -0.83 -4.77
C TYR A 45 -5.52 0.02 -5.88
N PHE A 46 -5.19 1.31 -5.98
CA PHE A 46 -5.86 2.24 -6.87
C PHE A 46 -4.91 2.84 -7.91
N LYS A 47 -5.35 2.83 -9.17
CA LYS A 47 -4.63 3.50 -10.27
C LYS A 47 -4.51 5.01 -10.08
N SER A 48 -5.51 5.63 -9.45
CA SER A 48 -5.58 7.07 -9.19
C SER A 48 -5.96 7.30 -7.73
N PRO A 49 -4.98 7.29 -6.82
CA PRO A 49 -5.25 7.40 -5.40
C PRO A 49 -5.78 8.80 -5.05
N GLN A 50 -6.73 8.84 -4.12
CA GLN A 50 -7.20 10.09 -3.54
C GLN A 50 -6.22 10.57 -2.47
N VAL A 51 -5.95 11.87 -2.43
CA VAL A 51 -5.06 12.53 -1.48
C VAL A 51 -5.70 13.82 -0.98
N ALA A 52 -5.25 14.31 0.17
CA ALA A 52 -5.72 15.60 0.67
C ALA A 52 -5.33 16.76 -0.28
N PRO A 53 -6.09 17.86 -0.30
CA PRO A 53 -5.78 19.03 -1.14
C PRO A 53 -4.35 19.54 -0.91
N GLY A 54 -3.60 19.75 -1.99
CA GLY A 54 -2.22 20.24 -1.95
C GLY A 54 -1.14 19.16 -1.83
N LEU A 55 -1.52 17.89 -1.67
CA LEU A 55 -0.59 16.76 -1.69
C LEU A 55 -0.44 16.17 -3.10
N TYR A 56 0.74 15.63 -3.38
CA TYR A 56 1.01 14.87 -4.60
C TYR A 56 0.55 13.41 -4.44
N PRO A 57 -0.25 12.86 -5.38
CA PRO A 57 -0.62 11.45 -5.34
C PRO A 57 0.61 10.57 -5.65
N GLU A 58 0.99 9.76 -4.66
CA GLU A 58 2.09 8.79 -4.81
C GLU A 58 1.68 7.69 -5.79
N HIS A 59 2.54 7.34 -6.73
CA HIS A 59 2.32 6.30 -7.74
C HIS A 59 3.41 5.22 -7.76
N ASP A 60 4.44 5.36 -6.91
CA ASP A 60 5.43 4.30 -6.70
C ASP A 60 4.82 3.18 -5.83
N LEU A 61 4.66 1.99 -6.44
CA LEU A 61 4.08 0.81 -5.79
C LEU A 61 4.84 0.38 -4.52
N PHE A 62 6.16 0.60 -4.45
CA PHE A 62 6.95 0.22 -3.28
C PHE A 62 6.70 1.18 -2.13
N ILE A 63 6.65 2.49 -2.41
CA ILE A 63 6.32 3.50 -1.40
C ILE A 63 4.89 3.29 -0.89
N GLN A 64 3.93 3.03 -1.79
CA GLN A 64 2.55 2.71 -1.42
C GLN A 64 2.47 1.44 -0.56
N GLN A 65 3.25 0.40 -0.88
CA GLN A 65 3.31 -0.82 -0.06
C GLN A 65 3.90 -0.54 1.33
N THR A 66 4.93 0.29 1.43
CA THR A 66 5.50 0.71 2.72
C THR A 66 4.48 1.50 3.54
N LYS A 67 3.71 2.41 2.93
CA LYS A 67 2.61 3.12 3.58
C LYS A 67 1.55 2.16 4.13
N LEU A 68 1.14 1.16 3.34
CA LEU A 68 0.21 0.10 3.76
C LEU A 68 0.75 -0.65 4.99
N LYS A 69 1.98 -1.16 4.93
CA LYS A 69 2.60 -1.91 6.03
C LYS A 69 2.77 -1.07 7.30
N ASN A 70 3.26 0.15 7.18
CA ASN A 70 3.47 1.04 8.33
C ASN A 70 2.15 1.47 8.97
N THR A 71 1.06 1.57 8.20
CA THR A 71 -0.27 1.82 8.77
C THR A 71 -0.75 0.63 9.59
N LEU A 72 -0.57 -0.61 9.10
CA LEU A 72 -0.92 -1.81 9.86
C LEU A 72 -0.08 -1.96 11.14
N ARG A 73 1.21 -1.67 11.07
CA ARG A 73 2.11 -1.66 12.25
C ARG A 73 1.66 -0.61 13.27
N TYR A 74 1.35 0.60 12.81
CA TYR A 74 0.78 1.65 13.66
C TYR A 74 -0.52 1.19 14.35
N LEU A 75 -1.44 0.53 13.64
CA LEU A 75 -2.67 -0.01 14.23
C LEU A 75 -2.40 -1.11 15.27
N MET A 76 -1.31 -1.86 15.14
CA MET A 76 -0.86 -2.85 16.12
C MET A 76 -0.07 -2.24 17.30
N GLY A 77 0.28 -0.96 17.25
CA GLY A 77 1.17 -0.32 18.25
C GLY A 77 2.65 -0.67 18.06
N GLU A 78 3.02 -1.17 16.89
CA GLU A 78 4.39 -1.53 16.52
C GLU A 78 5.14 -0.33 15.90
N GLU A 79 6.46 -0.31 16.04
CA GLU A 79 7.30 0.71 15.38
C GLU A 79 7.19 0.64 13.86
N GLN A 80 7.40 1.77 13.17
CA GLN A 80 7.35 1.81 11.71
C GLN A 80 8.61 1.19 11.11
N ILE A 81 8.48 0.50 9.98
CA ILE A 81 9.64 0.00 9.24
C ILE A 81 10.35 1.20 8.62
N THR A 82 11.63 1.33 8.94
CA THR A 82 12.52 2.26 8.26
C THR A 82 13.49 1.48 7.37
N HIS A 83 13.87 2.06 6.22
CA HIS A 83 14.85 1.44 5.32
C HIS A 83 16.30 1.75 5.72
N LEU A 84 16.56 2.07 7.01
CA LEU A 84 17.90 2.37 7.51
C LEU A 84 18.80 1.13 7.56
N GLY A 85 18.23 -0.07 7.59
CA GLY A 85 18.96 -1.34 7.55
C GLY A 85 19.69 -1.69 8.85
N ILE A 86 19.79 -0.76 9.80
CA ILE A 86 20.39 -0.97 11.12
C ILE A 86 19.54 -1.91 11.99
N GLU A 87 18.22 -1.88 11.80
CA GLU A 87 17.24 -2.71 12.52
C GLU A 87 17.43 -4.22 12.30
N TYR A 88 18.09 -4.66 11.22
CA TYR A 88 18.28 -6.09 10.92
C TYR A 88 19.48 -6.73 11.65
N TYR A 89 20.38 -5.92 12.19
CA TYR A 89 21.68 -6.38 12.72
C TYR A 89 21.89 -6.05 14.21
N GLN A 90 20.94 -5.39 14.85
CA GLN A 90 21.06 -4.99 16.27
C GLN A 90 20.59 -6.06 17.26
N ASP A 91 19.95 -7.13 16.78
CA ASP A 91 19.49 -8.27 17.60
C ASP A 91 20.46 -9.48 17.60
N ASP A 92 21.70 -9.31 17.10
CA ASP A 92 22.82 -10.26 17.25
C ASP A 92 23.85 -9.79 18.30
#